data_AF-A0A934YTE9-F1
#
_entry.id   AF-A0A934YTE9-F1
#
_cell.length_a   1.000
_cell.length_b   1.000
_cell.length_c   1.000
_cell.angle_alpha   90.00
_cell.angle_beta   90.00
_cell.angle_gamma   90.00
#
_symmetry.space_group_name_H-M   'P 1'
#
loop_
_entity.id
_entity.type
_entity.pdbx_description
1 polymer ?
#
loop_
_entity_poly.entity_id
_entity_poly.type
_entity_poly.pdbx_seq_one_letter_code
_entity_poly.pdbx_strand_id
1 'polypeptide(L)'
;MTYANHPIFYFALAVLITAGVSAQTAPSDSLFSVDQVVTVNLTFADPDFWNTLTTHYTNDVGETLTADVTVTDLTGSHTYSSVEVDLKGNSTYGHPGNKKSFKIDFNDNISGQKYHGMTKAHFNNCFKDPTFMREKVFFDYAREQGVLAPRVSYANVSMNGTFWGFYDMVEPVDKNFLDRWVDDNNGNLFKAGDNFGGGPSGSGNAADMAYYGTDQNNYSAKYELKTNETENDWSDLLALLDLLNNSNAADLQSQYPQQWEWNPMLRSLALDNMFSNLDSYINSARNYYLYHDSTTFKWNWIKWDGNEAFGSYGAQGVGNLLDLAPNYVASGRPHLSKIFNNGGLYHDYEVQYCAALGNFNSSYLDPKIDVLKTLIQDHVAADPNKQYTTAQFTLNIEGNITTGGGPGGGTIFGLKSFIASRSGYLNGAIDCNTLGVDELNNDELIVYPNPTSGSVLIRSNVPLSAANIQMFDMLGRSLSFSFSANIIDISTYASGTYVARVLENGRMHQVRIMKH
;
A
#
# COMPACT_ATOMS: atom_id res chain seq x y z
N MET A 1 9.93 -67.72 -45.63
CA MET A 1 11.14 -67.11 -45.01
C MET A 1 11.24 -65.71 -45.55
N THR A 2 10.75 -64.75 -44.79
CA THR A 2 10.58 -63.36 -45.22
C THR A 2 11.01 -62.47 -44.07
N TYR A 3 11.93 -61.57 -44.38
CA TYR A 3 12.62 -60.65 -43.48
C TYR A 3 11.64 -59.65 -42.85
N ALA A 4 11.77 -59.41 -41.54
CA ALA A 4 11.04 -58.39 -40.81
C ALA A 4 11.83 -57.07 -40.82
N ASN A 5 11.19 -56.01 -41.33
CA ASN A 5 11.68 -54.63 -41.27
C ASN A 5 11.34 -54.03 -39.90
N HIS A 6 12.35 -53.50 -39.20
CA HIS A 6 12.17 -52.67 -38.01
C HIS A 6 12.00 -51.19 -38.41
N PRO A 7 11.00 -50.45 -37.89
CA PRO A 7 10.95 -49.01 -38.06
C PRO A 7 11.80 -48.31 -37.00
N ILE A 8 12.66 -47.40 -37.47
CA ILE A 8 13.46 -46.47 -36.67
C ILE A 8 12.54 -45.31 -36.24
N PHE A 9 12.33 -45.13 -34.95
CA PHE A 9 11.67 -43.94 -34.41
C PHE A 9 12.72 -42.86 -34.10
N TYR A 10 12.64 -41.74 -34.83
CA TYR A 10 13.40 -40.54 -34.53
C TYR A 10 12.81 -39.85 -33.28
N PHE A 11 13.58 -39.79 -32.20
CA PHE A 11 13.28 -38.92 -31.07
C PHE A 11 13.60 -37.47 -31.44
N ALA A 12 12.57 -36.66 -31.69
CA ALA A 12 12.73 -35.21 -31.78
C ALA A 12 12.89 -34.67 -30.35
N LEU A 13 14.10 -34.19 -30.03
CA LEU A 13 14.40 -33.49 -28.79
C LEU A 13 13.72 -32.11 -28.83
N ALA A 14 12.58 -31.97 -28.17
CA ALA A 14 11.94 -30.67 -27.97
C ALA A 14 12.77 -29.89 -26.93
N VAL A 15 13.59 -28.96 -27.42
CA VAL A 15 14.23 -27.94 -26.58
C VAL A 15 13.13 -26.98 -26.12
N LEU A 16 12.71 -27.13 -24.85
CA LEU A 16 11.93 -26.10 -24.16
C LEU A 16 12.83 -24.87 -23.98
N ILE A 17 12.68 -23.90 -24.86
CA ILE A 17 13.18 -22.54 -24.63
C ILE A 17 12.28 -21.96 -23.53
N THR A 18 12.75 -21.99 -22.29
CA THR A 18 12.19 -21.14 -21.24
C THR A 18 12.49 -19.70 -21.62
N ALA A 19 11.56 -19.05 -22.32
CA ALA A 19 11.56 -17.61 -22.40
C ALA A 19 11.43 -17.10 -20.97
N GLY A 20 12.51 -16.54 -20.42
CA GLY A 20 12.44 -15.81 -19.18
C GLY A 20 11.44 -14.68 -19.38
N VAL A 21 10.29 -14.77 -18.72
CA VAL A 21 9.39 -13.62 -18.58
C VAL A 21 10.12 -12.70 -17.61
N SER A 22 10.95 -11.80 -18.14
CA SER A 22 11.34 -10.63 -17.38
C SER A 22 10.06 -9.83 -17.17
N ALA A 23 9.67 -9.61 -15.91
CA ALA A 23 8.66 -8.62 -15.58
C ALA A 23 9.02 -7.32 -16.31
N GLN A 24 8.08 -6.76 -17.06
CA GLN A 24 8.29 -5.52 -17.77
C GLN A 24 8.47 -4.41 -16.71
N THR A 25 9.70 -3.96 -16.51
CA THR A 25 9.98 -2.84 -15.61
C THR A 25 9.22 -1.62 -16.11
N ALA A 26 8.37 -1.02 -15.29
CA ALA A 26 7.65 0.18 -15.71
C ALA A 26 8.68 1.30 -15.96
N PRO A 27 8.50 2.17 -16.96
CA PRO A 27 9.50 3.19 -17.30
C PRO A 27 9.95 4.05 -16.11
N SER A 28 9.08 4.29 -15.13
CA SER A 28 9.38 5.08 -13.92
C SER A 28 10.32 4.38 -12.94
N ASP A 29 10.63 3.09 -13.12
CA ASP A 29 11.66 2.39 -12.34
C ASP A 29 13.05 3.00 -12.48
N SER A 30 13.38 3.54 -13.64
CA SER A 30 14.66 4.23 -13.87
C SER A 30 14.88 5.40 -12.89
N LEU A 31 13.79 6.00 -12.39
CA LEU A 31 13.81 7.16 -11.49
C LEU A 31 13.87 6.75 -10.02
N PHE A 32 13.14 5.71 -9.64
CA PHE A 32 12.93 5.35 -8.23
C PHE A 32 13.65 4.07 -7.77
N SER A 33 14.26 3.31 -8.67
CA SER A 33 15.04 2.11 -8.30
C SER A 33 16.36 2.43 -7.61
N VAL A 34 16.83 3.67 -7.74
CA VAL A 34 18.05 4.18 -7.09
C VAL A 34 17.72 5.49 -6.40
N ASP A 35 18.15 5.61 -5.15
CA ASP A 35 18.06 6.87 -4.42
C ASP A 35 18.95 7.92 -5.07
N GLN A 36 18.34 9.03 -5.45
CA GLN A 36 19.00 10.13 -6.14
C GLN A 36 18.37 11.46 -5.76
N VAL A 37 19.09 12.53 -6.09
CA VAL A 37 18.57 13.90 -6.00
C VAL A 37 18.46 14.45 -7.42
N VAL A 38 17.23 14.59 -7.91
CA VAL A 38 16.97 15.19 -9.21
C VAL A 38 17.08 16.71 -9.13
N THR A 39 17.46 17.34 -10.24
CA THR A 39 17.39 18.81 -10.37
C THR A 39 16.21 19.18 -11.23
N VAL A 40 15.33 20.06 -10.75
CA VAL A 40 14.14 20.54 -11.46
C VAL A 40 14.26 22.04 -11.66
N ASN A 41 14.33 22.48 -12.91
CA ASN A 41 14.40 23.90 -13.26
C ASN A 41 13.12 24.30 -13.99
N LEU A 42 12.27 25.08 -13.32
CA LEU A 42 11.05 25.64 -13.87
C LEU A 42 11.31 27.03 -14.45
N THR A 43 10.79 27.29 -15.64
CA THR A 43 10.80 28.59 -16.30
C THR A 43 9.36 29.00 -16.60
N PHE A 44 8.88 30.02 -15.89
CA PHE A 44 7.58 30.63 -16.11
C PHE A 44 7.74 31.86 -17.00
N ALA A 45 6.84 31.99 -17.98
CA ALA A 45 6.75 33.20 -18.79
C ALA A 45 6.19 34.40 -18.00
N ASP A 46 5.35 34.12 -16.99
CA ASP A 46 4.81 35.13 -16.08
C ASP A 46 5.91 35.65 -15.14
N PRO A 47 6.27 36.95 -15.20
CA PRO A 47 7.23 37.53 -14.28
C PRO A 47 6.74 37.59 -12.83
N ASP A 48 5.42 37.49 -12.58
CA ASP A 48 4.79 37.46 -11.26
C ASP A 48 4.24 36.07 -10.89
N PHE A 49 4.81 35.02 -11.48
CA PHE A 49 4.36 33.62 -11.37
C PHE A 49 4.01 33.19 -9.95
N TRP A 50 4.75 33.67 -8.93
CA TRP A 50 4.52 33.29 -7.55
C TRP A 50 3.23 33.87 -6.98
N ASN A 51 2.93 35.14 -7.25
CA ASN A 51 1.66 35.74 -6.84
C ASN A 51 0.49 35.10 -7.59
N THR A 52 0.67 34.77 -8.87
CA THR A 52 -0.32 34.06 -9.67
C THR A 52 -0.62 32.68 -9.07
N LEU A 53 0.41 31.84 -8.84
CA LEU A 53 0.26 30.52 -8.21
C LEU A 53 -0.41 30.58 -6.82
N THR A 54 0.00 31.54 -5.98
CA THR A 54 -0.60 31.69 -4.64
C THR A 54 -2.03 32.19 -4.70
N THR A 55 -2.37 33.03 -5.68
CA THR A 55 -3.75 33.50 -5.91
C THR A 55 -4.65 32.37 -6.40
N HIS A 56 -4.18 31.57 -7.37
CA HIS A 56 -4.93 30.42 -7.88
C HIS A 56 -5.27 29.44 -6.76
N TYR A 57 -4.29 29.11 -5.92
CA TYR A 57 -4.49 28.23 -4.78
C TYR A 57 -5.43 28.85 -3.73
N THR A 58 -5.21 30.11 -3.32
CA THR A 58 -5.96 30.72 -2.20
C THR A 58 -7.43 30.97 -2.54
N ASN A 59 -7.72 31.23 -3.82
CA ASN A 59 -9.10 31.42 -4.29
C ASN A 59 -9.81 30.10 -4.62
N ASP A 60 -9.11 28.96 -4.51
CA ASP A 60 -9.62 27.61 -4.82
C ASP A 60 -10.29 27.56 -6.21
N VAL A 61 -9.69 28.25 -7.19
CA VAL A 61 -10.25 28.38 -8.55
C VAL A 61 -9.92 27.18 -9.45
N GLY A 62 -9.10 26.24 -8.97
CA GLY A 62 -8.65 25.07 -9.73
C GLY A 62 -7.75 25.40 -10.93
N GLU A 63 -7.25 26.64 -11.01
CA GLU A 63 -6.40 27.11 -12.11
C GLU A 63 -4.93 26.74 -11.88
N THR A 64 -4.25 26.32 -12.93
CA THR A 64 -2.82 25.99 -12.94
C THR A 64 -2.03 27.09 -13.66
N LEU A 65 -0.70 27.06 -13.55
CA LEU A 65 0.18 27.98 -14.28
C LEU A 65 1.17 27.23 -15.16
N THR A 66 1.15 27.55 -16.46
CA THR A 66 2.03 26.96 -17.45
C THR A 66 3.50 27.35 -17.24
N ALA A 67 4.40 26.38 -17.36
CA ALA A 67 5.85 26.56 -17.35
C ALA A 67 6.55 25.63 -18.36
N ASP A 68 7.80 25.94 -18.67
CA ASP A 68 8.73 24.95 -19.20
C ASP A 68 9.53 24.36 -18.04
N VAL A 69 9.81 23.06 -18.08
CA VAL A 69 10.62 22.39 -17.06
C VAL A 69 11.78 21.64 -17.68
N THR A 70 12.97 21.77 -17.09
CA THR A 70 14.10 20.88 -17.35
C THR A 70 14.40 20.08 -16.10
N VAL A 71 14.33 18.75 -16.22
CA VAL A 71 14.63 17.80 -15.14
C VAL A 71 15.93 17.08 -15.47
N THR A 72 16.88 17.09 -14.54
CA THR A 72 18.14 16.34 -14.65
C THR A 72 18.18 15.25 -13.59
N ASP A 73 18.33 14.02 -14.04
CA ASP A 73 18.41 12.81 -13.22
C ASP A 73 19.64 11.97 -13.65
N LEU A 74 19.79 10.77 -13.07
CA LEU A 74 20.90 9.86 -13.42
C LEU A 74 20.90 9.35 -14.86
N THR A 75 19.78 9.46 -15.58
CA THR A 75 19.63 9.03 -16.98
C THR A 75 19.92 10.16 -17.97
N GLY A 76 19.85 11.42 -17.54
CA GLY A 76 20.22 12.58 -18.35
C GLY A 76 19.43 13.84 -18.01
N SER A 77 19.43 14.79 -18.94
CA SER A 77 18.62 16.01 -18.84
C SER A 77 17.46 15.94 -19.83
N HIS A 78 16.25 16.15 -19.32
CA HIS A 78 14.99 16.04 -20.04
C HIS A 78 14.25 17.37 -19.96
N THR A 79 13.84 17.93 -21.10
CA THR A 79 13.12 19.20 -21.16
C THR A 79 11.71 18.97 -21.68
N TYR A 80 10.74 19.55 -20.99
CA TYR A 80 9.32 19.48 -21.31
C TYR A 80 8.76 20.89 -21.36
N SER A 81 8.12 21.23 -22.47
CA SER A 81 7.47 22.53 -22.64
C SER A 81 6.03 22.48 -22.15
N SER A 82 5.50 23.63 -21.75
CA SER A 82 4.08 23.82 -21.46
C SER A 82 3.51 22.81 -20.44
N VAL A 83 4.28 22.49 -19.40
CA VAL A 83 3.76 21.72 -18.26
C VAL A 83 2.89 22.61 -17.38
N GLU A 84 1.93 22.03 -16.69
CA GLU A 84 1.09 22.77 -15.74
C GLU A 84 1.61 22.61 -14.32
N VAL A 85 1.75 23.73 -13.62
CA VAL A 85 2.23 23.78 -12.23
C VAL A 85 1.13 24.31 -11.34
N ASP A 86 0.93 23.65 -10.21
CA ASP A 86 -0.10 24.03 -9.24
C ASP A 86 0.40 23.79 -7.82
N LEU A 87 0.05 24.69 -6.91
CA LEU A 87 0.37 24.55 -5.50
C LEU A 87 -0.60 23.56 -4.87
N LYS A 88 -0.15 22.87 -3.82
CA LYS A 88 -0.96 21.82 -3.19
C LYS A 88 -0.77 21.72 -1.68
N GLY A 89 -1.58 20.84 -1.11
CA GLY A 89 -1.59 20.49 0.31
C GLY A 89 -2.61 21.34 1.07
N ASN A 90 -2.87 21.00 2.33
CA ASN A 90 -3.76 21.78 3.20
C ASN A 90 -2.95 22.45 4.32
N SER A 91 -2.68 21.73 5.40
CA SER A 91 -1.88 22.21 6.53
C SER A 91 -0.46 22.62 6.09
N THR A 92 0.11 21.89 5.13
CA THR A 92 1.45 22.15 4.57
C THR A 92 1.53 23.49 3.84
N TYR A 93 0.42 23.99 3.27
CA TYR A 93 0.38 25.30 2.63
C TYR A 93 0.39 26.43 3.67
N GLY A 94 -0.24 26.21 4.83
CA GLY A 94 -0.27 27.16 5.94
C GLY A 94 1.09 27.43 6.60
N HIS A 95 2.15 26.66 6.26
CA HIS A 95 3.50 26.90 6.76
C HIS A 95 4.04 28.28 6.33
N PRO A 96 4.63 29.07 7.23
CA PRO A 96 5.22 30.38 6.88
C PRO A 96 6.28 30.30 5.77
N GLY A 97 6.38 31.36 4.96
CA GLY A 97 7.38 31.46 3.89
C GLY A 97 6.94 30.89 2.54
N ASN A 98 7.87 30.92 1.59
CA ASN A 98 7.60 30.69 0.16
C ASN A 98 7.82 29.25 -0.29
N LYS A 99 8.23 28.35 0.61
CA LYS A 99 8.40 26.93 0.29
C LYS A 99 7.07 26.18 0.41
N LYS A 100 6.31 26.17 -0.68
CA LYS A 100 5.04 25.43 -0.78
C LYS A 100 5.24 24.12 -1.51
N SER A 101 4.43 23.14 -1.12
CA SER A 101 4.24 21.90 -1.89
C SER A 101 3.58 22.24 -3.22
N PHE A 102 4.01 21.57 -4.29
CA PHE A 102 3.42 21.74 -5.63
C PHE A 102 3.35 20.41 -6.38
N LYS A 103 2.69 20.42 -7.53
CA LYS A 103 2.66 19.32 -8.50
C LYS A 103 2.99 19.86 -9.89
N ILE A 104 3.57 19.01 -10.72
CA ILE A 104 3.75 19.25 -12.16
C ILE A 104 2.90 18.23 -12.90
N ASP A 105 2.06 18.68 -13.82
CA ASP A 105 1.39 17.85 -14.82
C ASP A 105 2.09 18.04 -16.17
N PHE A 106 2.72 16.98 -16.65
CA PHE A 106 3.43 16.97 -17.93
C PHE A 106 2.48 16.81 -19.11
N ASN A 107 1.27 16.30 -18.88
CA ASN A 107 0.39 15.73 -19.89
C ASN A 107 -0.91 16.54 -20.10
N ASP A 108 -1.08 17.66 -19.38
CA ASP A 108 -2.31 18.46 -19.44
C ASP A 108 -2.44 19.23 -20.77
N ASN A 109 -1.48 20.11 -21.09
CA ASN A 109 -1.48 20.84 -22.37
C ASN A 109 -1.00 19.98 -23.55
N ILE A 110 -0.08 19.04 -23.32
CA ILE A 110 0.53 18.21 -24.36
C ILE A 110 0.24 16.74 -24.07
N SER A 111 -0.81 16.22 -24.69
CA SER A 111 -1.20 14.82 -24.54
C SER A 111 -0.09 13.87 -25.02
N GLY A 112 0.20 12.84 -24.22
CA GLY A 112 1.26 11.87 -24.41
C GLY A 112 2.61 12.26 -23.81
N GLN A 113 2.79 13.51 -23.35
CA GLN A 113 4.05 13.96 -22.75
C GLN A 113 4.21 13.35 -21.34
N LYS A 114 5.29 12.61 -21.12
CA LYS A 114 5.56 11.85 -19.90
C LYS A 114 7.01 11.98 -19.44
N TYR A 115 7.22 12.05 -18.14
CA TYR A 115 8.53 11.96 -17.48
C TYR A 115 8.72 10.57 -16.89
N HIS A 116 9.60 9.76 -17.50
CA HIS A 116 9.76 8.32 -17.21
C HIS A 116 8.42 7.56 -17.11
N GLY A 117 7.51 7.80 -18.06
CA GLY A 117 6.19 7.17 -18.05
C GLY A 117 5.16 7.76 -17.07
N MET A 118 5.56 8.67 -16.19
CA MET A 118 4.63 9.41 -15.33
C MET A 118 4.06 10.62 -16.05
N THR A 119 2.77 10.87 -15.90
CA THR A 119 2.11 12.09 -16.37
C THR A 119 2.19 13.22 -15.35
N LYS A 120 2.40 12.91 -14.07
CA LYS A 120 2.44 13.87 -12.97
C LYS A 120 3.60 13.56 -12.03
N ALA A 121 4.06 14.57 -11.29
CA ALA A 121 4.97 14.40 -10.16
C ALA A 121 4.62 15.37 -9.03
N HIS A 122 4.70 14.92 -7.77
CA HIS A 122 4.44 15.75 -6.60
C HIS A 122 5.74 16.13 -5.91
N PHE A 123 5.83 17.39 -5.48
CA PHE A 123 6.98 17.93 -4.75
C PHE A 123 6.50 18.39 -3.37
N ASN A 124 6.82 17.61 -2.34
CA ASN A 124 6.41 17.85 -0.95
C ASN A 124 7.45 18.71 -0.24
N ASN A 125 7.00 19.75 0.45
CA ASN A 125 7.89 20.69 1.17
C ASN A 125 8.43 20.14 2.50
N CYS A 126 8.17 18.86 2.81
CA CYS A 126 8.57 18.16 4.02
C CYS A 126 8.07 18.84 5.30
N PHE A 127 6.82 19.33 5.28
CA PHE A 127 6.22 19.99 6.43
C PHE A 127 6.26 19.10 7.68
N LYS A 128 6.68 19.68 8.80
CA LYS A 128 6.88 19.00 10.10
C LYS A 128 7.90 17.86 10.12
N ASP A 129 8.69 17.69 9.06
CA ASP A 129 9.77 16.71 9.02
C ASP A 129 11.15 17.42 9.01
N PRO A 130 11.82 17.55 10.18
CA PRO A 130 13.19 18.06 10.24
C PRO A 130 14.21 17.27 9.42
N THR A 131 13.91 16.01 9.09
CA THR A 131 14.86 15.06 8.51
C THR A 131 14.71 14.89 7.01
N PHE A 132 13.60 15.32 6.40
CA PHE A 132 13.30 15.07 4.98
C PHE A 132 13.36 13.57 4.64
N MET A 133 12.99 12.70 5.57
CA MET A 133 13.19 11.26 5.46
C MET A 133 12.02 10.45 5.97
N ARG A 134 11.09 11.03 6.75
CA ARG A 134 10.01 10.25 7.37
C ARG A 134 9.12 9.58 6.34
N GLU A 135 8.66 10.35 5.36
CA GLU A 135 7.81 9.83 4.29
C GLU A 135 8.54 8.78 3.45
N LYS A 136 9.79 9.06 3.08
CA LYS A 136 10.63 8.13 2.33
C LYS A 136 10.87 6.82 3.08
N VAL A 137 11.40 6.88 4.31
CA VAL A 137 11.71 5.68 5.09
C VAL A 137 10.45 4.88 5.40
N PHE A 138 9.34 5.54 5.72
CA PHE A 138 8.08 4.86 5.98
C PHE A 138 7.53 4.14 4.73
N PHE A 139 7.50 4.81 3.58
CA PHE A 139 7.01 4.20 2.35
C PHE A 139 7.95 3.16 1.77
N ASP A 140 9.26 3.36 1.87
CA ASP A 140 10.25 2.35 1.47
C ASP A 140 10.06 1.08 2.30
N TYR A 141 9.88 1.22 3.63
CA TYR A 141 9.55 0.11 4.49
C TYR A 141 8.22 -0.56 4.10
N ALA A 142 7.17 0.23 3.88
CA ALA A 142 5.86 -0.29 3.48
C ALA A 142 5.95 -1.14 2.20
N ARG A 143 6.65 -0.65 1.17
CA ARG A 143 6.82 -1.39 -0.09
C ARG A 143 7.67 -2.65 0.07
N GLU A 144 8.72 -2.62 0.89
CA GLU A 144 9.48 -3.83 1.25
C GLU A 144 8.61 -4.87 1.96
N GLN A 145 7.58 -4.42 2.67
CA GLN A 145 6.58 -5.27 3.30
C GLN A 145 5.43 -5.67 2.35
N GLY A 146 5.47 -5.33 1.06
CA GLY A 146 4.41 -5.66 0.10
C GLY A 146 3.12 -4.84 0.27
N VAL A 147 3.22 -3.68 0.93
CA VAL A 147 2.12 -2.71 1.03
C VAL A 147 2.23 -1.70 -0.10
N LEU A 148 1.10 -1.40 -0.74
CA LEU A 148 1.01 -0.36 -1.77
C LEU A 148 1.25 1.02 -1.15
N ALA A 149 2.33 1.67 -1.56
CA ALA A 149 2.68 3.02 -1.15
C ALA A 149 3.42 3.73 -2.30
N PRO A 150 3.30 5.07 -2.41
CA PRO A 150 4.09 5.87 -3.34
C PRO A 150 5.59 5.64 -3.21
N ARG A 151 6.33 5.71 -4.32
CA ARG A 151 7.79 5.85 -4.30
C ARG A 151 8.19 7.30 -4.03
N VAL A 152 9.30 7.48 -3.32
CA VAL A 152 9.83 8.79 -2.93
C VAL A 152 11.30 8.89 -3.33
N SER A 153 11.61 9.96 -4.06
CA SER A 153 12.96 10.42 -4.39
C SER A 153 13.12 11.86 -3.88
N TYR A 154 14.20 12.54 -4.26
CA TYR A 154 14.49 13.91 -3.81
C TYR A 154 14.69 14.85 -4.98
N ALA A 155 14.39 16.14 -4.78
CA ALA A 155 14.54 17.16 -5.81
C ALA A 155 15.12 18.48 -5.28
N ASN A 156 16.13 19.02 -5.95
CA ASN A 156 16.49 20.44 -5.88
C ASN A 156 15.66 21.19 -6.91
N VAL A 157 14.84 22.14 -6.47
CA VAL A 157 13.94 22.91 -7.34
C VAL A 157 14.46 24.32 -7.49
N SER A 158 14.55 24.79 -8.73
CA SER A 158 14.77 26.20 -9.08
C SER A 158 13.60 26.73 -9.90
N MET A 159 13.20 27.97 -9.66
CA MET A 159 12.15 28.66 -10.42
C MET A 159 12.73 29.97 -10.98
N ASN A 160 12.62 30.17 -12.30
CA ASN A 160 13.17 31.33 -13.02
C ASN A 160 14.65 31.61 -12.68
N GLY A 161 15.47 30.55 -12.63
CA GLY A 161 16.90 30.64 -12.34
C GLY A 161 17.27 30.84 -10.86
N THR A 162 16.29 30.95 -9.95
CA THR A 162 16.53 31.07 -8.51
C THR A 162 16.30 29.73 -7.83
N PHE A 163 17.28 29.26 -7.06
CA PHE A 163 17.11 28.06 -6.24
C PHE A 163 16.03 28.29 -5.18
N TRP A 164 14.99 27.47 -5.24
CA TRP A 164 13.78 27.62 -4.43
C TRP A 164 13.81 26.77 -3.16
N GLY A 165 14.31 25.53 -3.26
CA GLY A 165 14.49 24.66 -2.10
C GLY A 165 14.67 23.19 -2.46
N PHE A 166 14.83 22.38 -1.42
CA PHE A 166 14.98 20.93 -1.49
C PHE A 166 13.67 20.23 -1.11
N TYR A 167 13.21 19.26 -1.88
CA TYR A 167 11.86 18.68 -1.80
C TYR A 167 11.92 17.16 -1.83
N ASP A 168 10.92 16.51 -1.22
CA ASP A 168 10.59 15.13 -1.52
C ASP A 168 9.84 15.09 -2.85
N MET A 169 10.31 14.27 -3.79
CA MET A 169 9.64 13.99 -5.06
C MET A 169 8.85 12.69 -4.93
N VAL A 170 7.52 12.80 -4.88
CA VAL A 170 6.61 11.70 -4.56
C VAL A 170 5.83 11.28 -5.80
N GLU A 171 5.77 9.97 -6.03
CA GLU A 171 4.94 9.35 -7.05
C GLU A 171 3.43 9.64 -6.78
N PRO A 172 2.69 10.20 -7.75
CA PRO A 172 1.25 10.35 -7.60
C PRO A 172 0.53 9.00 -7.59
N VAL A 173 -0.50 8.85 -6.73
CA VAL A 173 -1.42 7.71 -6.81
C VAL A 173 -2.47 8.01 -7.89
N ASP A 174 -2.16 7.62 -9.12
CA ASP A 174 -3.00 7.80 -10.31
C ASP A 174 -3.08 6.52 -11.16
N LYS A 175 -3.65 6.60 -12.37
CA LYS A 175 -3.76 5.44 -13.28
C LYS A 175 -2.41 4.81 -13.63
N ASN A 176 -1.30 5.54 -13.68
CA ASN A 176 0.02 4.97 -13.94
C ASN A 176 0.55 4.22 -12.71
N PHE A 177 0.25 4.71 -11.48
CA PHE A 177 0.56 3.98 -10.26
C PHE A 177 -0.20 2.64 -10.22
N LEU A 178 -1.49 2.67 -10.52
CA LEU A 178 -2.35 1.49 -10.49
C LEU A 178 -1.93 0.45 -11.54
N ASP A 179 -1.70 0.88 -12.79
CA ASP A 179 -1.18 0.05 -13.88
C ASP A 179 0.12 -0.68 -13.48
N ARG A 180 1.02 0.04 -12.81
CA ARG A 180 2.29 -0.50 -12.36
C ARG A 180 2.15 -1.52 -11.21
N TRP A 181 1.38 -1.18 -10.19
CA TRP A 181 1.40 -1.88 -8.91
C TRP A 181 0.30 -2.93 -8.76
N VAL A 182 -0.83 -2.72 -9.42
CA VAL A 182 -2.01 -3.58 -9.35
C VAL A 182 -2.23 -4.33 -10.68
N ASP A 183 -1.60 -3.90 -11.78
CA ASP A 183 -1.86 -4.42 -13.13
C ASP A 183 -3.32 -4.23 -13.58
N ASP A 184 -3.98 -3.22 -13.01
CA ASP A 184 -5.27 -2.67 -13.43
C ASP A 184 -5.28 -1.16 -13.20
N ASN A 185 -5.92 -0.40 -14.08
CA ASN A 185 -6.15 1.04 -13.91
C ASN A 185 -7.56 1.48 -14.34
N ASN A 186 -8.47 0.52 -14.56
CA ASN A 186 -9.84 0.76 -14.99
C ASN A 186 -10.84 0.80 -13.82
N GLY A 187 -10.47 0.22 -12.68
CA GLY A 187 -11.24 0.29 -11.44
C GLY A 187 -11.46 1.69 -10.84
N ASN A 188 -12.30 1.76 -9.81
CA ASN A 188 -12.58 2.98 -9.06
C ASN A 188 -11.52 3.23 -7.98
N LEU A 189 -10.88 4.40 -8.02
CA LEU A 189 -9.91 4.86 -7.04
C LEU A 189 -10.54 5.98 -6.20
N PHE A 190 -10.72 5.74 -4.91
CA PHE A 190 -11.21 6.73 -3.96
C PHE A 190 -10.06 7.21 -3.08
N LYS A 191 -9.85 8.53 -3.01
CA LYS A 191 -8.99 9.15 -2.01
C LYS A 191 -9.78 9.42 -0.75
N ALA A 192 -9.23 9.11 0.42
CA ALA A 192 -9.76 9.59 1.69
C ALA A 192 -9.68 11.13 1.73
N GLY A 193 -10.82 11.78 1.97
CA GLY A 193 -10.99 13.22 1.85
C GLY A 193 -10.18 14.00 2.88
N ASP A 194 -9.71 15.17 2.46
CA ASP A 194 -8.90 16.08 3.28
C ASP A 194 -9.76 17.08 4.09
N ASN A 195 -11.09 16.92 4.18
CA ASN A 195 -11.98 18.00 4.60
C ASN A 195 -12.07 18.17 6.14
N PHE A 196 -11.54 19.29 6.66
CA PHE A 196 -11.33 19.62 8.09
C PHE A 196 -12.57 20.17 8.83
N GLY A 197 -13.80 19.78 8.46
CA GLY A 197 -15.02 20.28 9.11
C GLY A 197 -14.88 20.27 10.65
N GLY A 198 -14.69 21.46 11.24
CA GLY A 198 -13.99 21.69 12.51
C GLY A 198 -14.70 21.21 13.77
N GLY A 199 -14.90 19.90 13.88
CA GLY A 199 -15.33 19.23 15.10
C GLY A 199 -14.21 18.38 15.72
N PRO A 200 -14.37 17.95 16.97
CA PRO A 200 -13.47 16.98 17.60
C PRO A 200 -13.33 15.73 16.72
N SER A 201 -12.15 15.09 16.78
CA SER A 201 -11.78 13.92 15.98
C SER A 201 -12.95 12.96 15.76
N GLY A 202 -13.45 12.87 14.52
CA GLY A 202 -14.53 11.95 14.15
C GLY A 202 -15.92 12.55 13.94
N SER A 203 -16.14 13.86 14.03
CA SER A 203 -17.44 14.45 13.68
C SER A 203 -17.40 15.28 12.39
N GLY A 204 -18.07 14.79 11.35
CA GLY A 204 -18.35 15.54 10.12
C GLY A 204 -17.88 14.82 8.85
N ASN A 205 -16.60 14.92 8.52
CA ASN A 205 -16.09 14.61 7.18
C ASN A 205 -14.93 13.60 7.16
N ALA A 206 -14.71 12.87 8.25
CA ALA A 206 -13.69 11.82 8.29
C ALA A 206 -14.00 10.68 7.30
N ALA A 207 -12.97 10.19 6.61
CA ALA A 207 -12.99 8.95 5.82
C ALA A 207 -12.87 7.76 6.79
N ASP A 208 -13.95 7.49 7.53
CA ASP A 208 -13.94 6.58 8.67
C ASP A 208 -14.36 5.14 8.33
N MET A 209 -14.74 4.90 7.08
CA MET A 209 -15.34 3.65 6.60
C MET A 209 -16.66 3.27 7.29
N ALA A 210 -17.41 4.25 7.80
CA ALA A 210 -18.77 4.03 8.24
C ALA A 210 -19.77 4.03 7.07
N TYR A 211 -20.89 3.34 7.26
CA TYR A 211 -21.99 3.31 6.31
C TYR A 211 -23.02 4.40 6.66
N TYR A 212 -23.26 5.30 5.70
CA TYR A 212 -24.15 6.44 5.80
C TYR A 212 -25.40 6.29 4.92
N GLY A 213 -25.79 5.05 4.60
CA GLY A 213 -26.91 4.75 3.71
C GLY A 213 -26.51 4.70 2.24
N THR A 214 -27.50 4.62 1.37
CA THR A 214 -27.31 4.36 -0.07
C THR A 214 -27.10 5.61 -0.92
N ASP A 215 -27.20 6.81 -0.34
CA ASP A 215 -27.00 8.07 -1.07
C ASP A 215 -25.52 8.44 -1.06
N GLN A 216 -24.88 8.45 -2.24
CA GLN A 216 -23.47 8.79 -2.41
C GLN A 216 -23.12 10.21 -1.90
N ASN A 217 -24.09 11.13 -1.87
CA ASN A 217 -23.86 12.49 -1.38
C ASN A 217 -23.49 12.53 0.12
N ASN A 218 -23.82 11.48 0.88
CA ASN A 218 -23.41 11.36 2.28
C ASN A 218 -21.90 11.07 2.44
N TYR A 219 -21.21 10.74 1.34
CA TYR A 219 -19.81 10.32 1.33
C TYR A 219 -18.90 11.30 0.60
N SER A 220 -19.42 12.22 -0.22
CA SER A 220 -18.62 13.14 -1.06
C SER A 220 -17.75 14.13 -0.27
N ALA A 221 -18.09 14.40 1.00
CA ALA A 221 -17.22 15.18 1.88
C ALA A 221 -16.08 14.36 2.52
N LYS A 222 -16.16 13.02 2.43
CA LYS A 222 -15.29 12.04 3.10
C LYS A 222 -14.38 11.32 2.14
N TYR A 223 -14.78 11.17 0.88
CA TYR A 223 -13.99 10.53 -0.16
C TYR A 223 -14.07 11.36 -1.44
N GLU A 224 -13.03 11.25 -2.26
CA GLU A 224 -12.96 11.87 -3.57
C GLU A 224 -12.68 10.77 -4.59
N LEU A 225 -13.57 10.61 -5.58
CA LEU A 225 -13.34 9.68 -6.68
C LEU A 225 -12.28 10.26 -7.63
N LYS A 226 -11.23 9.51 -7.92
CA LYS A 226 -10.03 9.94 -8.69
C LYS A 226 -9.89 9.25 -10.04
N THR A 227 -10.73 8.27 -10.33
CA THR A 227 -10.84 7.60 -11.64
C THR A 227 -12.33 7.44 -11.96
N ASN A 228 -12.68 7.31 -13.25
CA ASN A 228 -14.07 7.13 -13.68
C ASN A 228 -15.01 8.25 -13.18
N GLU A 229 -14.48 9.47 -13.09
CA GLU A 229 -15.20 10.66 -12.58
C GLU A 229 -16.41 11.06 -13.45
N THR A 230 -16.45 10.61 -14.71
CA THR A 230 -17.59 10.85 -15.62
C THR A 230 -18.74 9.89 -15.31
N GLU A 231 -18.46 8.60 -15.14
CA GLU A 231 -19.43 7.61 -14.71
C GLU A 231 -19.91 7.90 -13.28
N ASN A 232 -18.98 8.33 -12.42
CA ASN A 232 -19.21 8.73 -11.03
C ASN A 232 -20.06 7.69 -10.26
N ASP A 233 -19.72 6.41 -10.43
CA ASP A 233 -20.40 5.28 -9.77
C ASP A 233 -19.69 4.92 -8.46
N TRP A 234 -20.43 5.01 -7.36
CA TRP A 234 -19.97 4.75 -5.99
C TRP A 234 -20.52 3.42 -5.43
N SER A 235 -21.28 2.68 -6.23
CA SER A 235 -22.04 1.52 -5.78
C SER A 235 -21.17 0.45 -5.12
N ASP A 236 -19.94 0.26 -5.61
CA ASP A 236 -18.96 -0.65 -5.04
C ASP A 236 -18.51 -0.23 -3.63
N LEU A 237 -18.15 1.04 -3.44
CA LEU A 237 -17.76 1.57 -2.13
C LEU A 237 -18.93 1.43 -1.15
N LEU A 238 -20.15 1.77 -1.58
CA LEU A 238 -21.34 1.65 -0.73
C LEU A 238 -21.60 0.20 -0.32
N ALA A 239 -21.43 -0.77 -1.23
CA ALA A 239 -21.59 -2.19 -0.93
C ALA A 239 -20.52 -2.70 0.05
N LEU A 240 -19.25 -2.29 -0.12
CA LEU A 240 -18.18 -2.61 0.81
C LEU A 240 -18.46 -2.07 2.22
N LEU A 241 -18.91 -0.82 2.31
CA LEU A 241 -19.22 -0.16 3.58
C LEU A 241 -20.46 -0.78 4.25
N ASP A 242 -21.48 -1.15 3.48
CA ASP A 242 -22.65 -1.87 3.99
C ASP A 242 -22.26 -3.24 4.56
N LEU A 243 -21.47 -4.02 3.80
CA LEU A 243 -20.93 -5.31 4.27
C LEU A 243 -20.14 -5.15 5.56
N LEU A 244 -19.24 -4.17 5.62
CA LEU A 244 -18.45 -3.89 6.82
C LEU A 244 -19.35 -3.56 8.01
N ASN A 245 -20.34 -2.66 7.83
CA ASN A 245 -21.04 -2.03 8.95
C ASN A 245 -22.29 -2.81 9.40
N ASN A 246 -22.96 -3.53 8.50
CA ASN A 246 -24.27 -4.14 8.77
C ASN A 246 -24.28 -5.69 8.79
N SER A 247 -23.16 -6.34 8.44
CA SER A 247 -23.04 -7.80 8.59
C SER A 247 -22.97 -8.23 10.07
N ASN A 248 -23.51 -9.41 10.37
CA ASN A 248 -23.24 -10.08 11.63
C ASN A 248 -21.77 -10.59 11.67
N ALA A 249 -21.30 -11.02 12.84
CA ALA A 249 -19.91 -11.41 13.02
C ALA A 249 -19.45 -12.59 12.14
N ALA A 250 -20.34 -13.56 11.86
CA ALA A 250 -20.01 -14.74 11.05
C ALA A 250 -19.91 -14.38 9.55
N ASP A 251 -20.84 -13.56 9.07
CA ASP A 251 -20.81 -13.05 7.70
C ASP A 251 -19.62 -12.12 7.49
N LEU A 252 -19.35 -11.23 8.44
CA LEU A 252 -18.16 -10.37 8.39
C LEU A 252 -16.87 -11.20 8.29
N GLN A 253 -16.71 -12.21 9.14
CA GLN A 253 -15.51 -13.06 9.15
C GLN A 253 -15.32 -13.83 7.85
N SER A 254 -16.41 -14.31 7.25
CA SER A 254 -16.35 -15.17 6.07
C SER A 254 -16.33 -14.41 4.74
N GLN A 255 -16.96 -13.23 4.67
CA GLN A 255 -17.16 -12.49 3.42
C GLN A 255 -16.26 -11.27 3.31
N TYR A 256 -15.97 -10.57 4.41
CA TYR A 256 -15.20 -9.33 4.36
C TYR A 256 -13.78 -9.53 3.83
N PRO A 257 -13.00 -10.53 4.30
CA PRO A 257 -11.67 -10.79 3.75
C PRO A 257 -11.65 -11.07 2.24
N GLN A 258 -12.74 -11.65 1.71
CA GLN A 258 -12.85 -11.97 0.28
C GLN A 258 -12.98 -10.73 -0.61
N GLN A 259 -13.36 -9.59 -0.04
CA GLN A 259 -13.45 -8.33 -0.78
C GLN A 259 -12.10 -7.63 -0.92
N TRP A 260 -11.03 -8.10 -0.28
CA TRP A 260 -9.76 -7.38 -0.23
C TRP A 260 -8.60 -8.21 -0.77
N GLU A 261 -7.56 -7.50 -1.20
CA GLU A 261 -6.19 -7.95 -0.98
C GLU A 261 -5.89 -7.90 0.53
N TRP A 262 -6.39 -8.92 1.23
CA TRP A 262 -6.58 -8.96 2.67
C TRP A 262 -5.28 -8.76 3.46
N ASN A 263 -4.26 -9.56 3.17
CA ASN A 263 -2.99 -9.50 3.90
C ASN A 263 -2.25 -8.17 3.68
N PRO A 264 -2.08 -7.66 2.44
CA PRO A 264 -1.53 -6.32 2.22
C PRO A 264 -2.30 -5.20 2.93
N MET A 265 -3.64 -5.26 2.94
CA MET A 265 -4.46 -4.27 3.64
C MET A 265 -4.23 -4.30 5.16
N LEU A 266 -4.27 -5.48 5.78
CA LEU A 266 -4.01 -5.62 7.22
C LEU A 266 -2.60 -5.16 7.58
N ARG A 267 -1.61 -5.53 6.75
CA ARG A 267 -0.23 -5.12 6.93
C ARG A 267 -0.06 -3.61 6.82
N SER A 268 -0.74 -2.97 5.88
CA SER A 268 -0.79 -1.50 5.77
C SER A 268 -1.24 -0.87 7.10
N LEU A 269 -2.36 -1.33 7.66
CA LEU A 269 -2.89 -0.80 8.93
C LEU A 269 -1.98 -1.11 10.12
N ALA A 270 -1.33 -2.28 10.13
CA ALA A 270 -0.31 -2.63 11.12
C ALA A 270 0.88 -1.66 11.11
N LEU A 271 1.34 -1.26 9.92
CA LEU A 271 2.43 -0.30 9.77
C LEU A 271 2.09 1.08 10.34
N ASP A 272 0.84 1.55 10.27
CA ASP A 272 0.46 2.82 10.92
C ASP A 272 0.63 2.74 12.44
N ASN A 273 0.18 1.63 13.06
CA ASN A 273 0.39 1.42 14.50
C ASN A 273 1.88 1.24 14.83
N MET A 274 2.64 0.53 14.00
CA MET A 274 4.08 0.30 14.21
C MET A 274 4.89 1.59 14.20
N PHE A 275 4.64 2.46 13.21
CA PHE A 275 5.31 3.76 13.08
C PHE A 275 4.64 4.89 13.88
N SER A 276 3.59 4.58 14.66
CA SER A 276 2.79 5.56 15.38
C SER A 276 2.32 6.72 14.48
N ASN A 277 1.87 6.37 13.26
CA ASN A 277 1.36 7.30 12.26
C ASN A 277 -0.10 7.63 12.55
N LEU A 278 -0.34 8.54 13.50
CA LEU A 278 -1.71 8.92 13.87
C LEU A 278 -2.41 9.80 12.82
N ASP A 279 -1.68 10.42 11.89
CA ASP A 279 -2.32 11.13 10.77
C ASP A 279 -2.74 10.17 9.65
N SER A 280 -3.42 9.10 10.03
CA SER A 280 -3.86 8.03 9.15
C SER A 280 -5.21 7.49 9.62
N TYR A 281 -5.66 6.37 9.03
CA TYR A 281 -6.91 5.73 9.42
C TYR A 281 -7.03 5.46 10.93
N ILE A 282 -5.94 5.04 11.59
CA ILE A 282 -5.97 4.62 13.00
C ILE A 282 -6.41 5.72 13.97
N ASN A 283 -6.26 7.00 13.60
CA ASN A 283 -6.73 8.12 14.42
C ASN A 283 -7.44 9.21 13.62
N SER A 284 -6.80 9.87 12.66
CA SER A 284 -7.38 11.05 12.01
C SER A 284 -8.33 10.73 10.83
N ALA A 285 -8.39 9.45 10.40
CA ALA A 285 -9.26 8.94 9.31
C ALA A 285 -9.06 9.64 7.96
N ARG A 286 -7.81 9.68 7.50
CA ARG A 286 -7.37 10.27 6.23
C ARG A 286 -6.08 9.61 5.74
N ASN A 287 -5.48 10.15 4.66
CA ASN A 287 -4.16 9.77 4.17
C ASN A 287 -4.08 8.30 3.71
N TYR A 288 -5.09 7.87 2.96
CA TYR A 288 -5.09 6.61 2.24
C TYR A 288 -5.96 6.70 0.98
N TYR A 289 -5.78 5.74 0.07
CA TYR A 289 -6.69 5.49 -1.02
C TYR A 289 -7.26 4.08 -0.93
N LEU A 290 -8.46 3.92 -1.47
CA LEU A 290 -9.10 2.64 -1.72
C LEU A 290 -9.23 2.46 -3.23
N TYR A 291 -8.74 1.33 -3.73
CA TYR A 291 -8.86 1.00 -5.14
C TYR A 291 -9.61 -0.31 -5.33
N HIS A 292 -10.73 -0.28 -6.05
CA HIS A 292 -11.47 -1.47 -6.42
C HIS A 292 -11.02 -1.95 -7.79
N ASP A 293 -10.20 -3.01 -7.81
CA ASP A 293 -9.64 -3.60 -9.02
C ASP A 293 -10.74 -4.24 -9.88
N SER A 294 -10.82 -3.81 -11.14
CA SER A 294 -11.85 -4.25 -12.10
C SER A 294 -11.58 -5.64 -12.70
N THR A 295 -10.40 -6.20 -12.46
CA THR A 295 -9.99 -7.55 -12.89
C THR A 295 -10.22 -8.57 -11.78
N THR A 296 -9.75 -8.29 -10.57
CA THR A 296 -9.87 -9.22 -9.44
C THR A 296 -11.13 -9.02 -8.60
N PHE A 297 -11.82 -7.88 -8.76
CA PHE A 297 -12.97 -7.44 -7.95
C PHE A 297 -12.65 -7.35 -6.46
N LYS A 298 -11.39 -7.03 -6.14
CA LYS A 298 -10.92 -6.83 -4.78
C LYS A 298 -10.49 -5.39 -4.55
N TRP A 299 -10.66 -4.99 -3.31
CA TRP A 299 -10.20 -3.72 -2.79
C TRP A 299 -8.73 -3.79 -2.39
N ASN A 300 -8.01 -2.74 -2.74
CA ASN A 300 -6.62 -2.50 -2.40
C ASN A 300 -6.53 -1.27 -1.51
N TRP A 301 -5.75 -1.37 -0.44
CA TRP A 301 -5.43 -0.26 0.44
C TRP A 301 -4.09 0.36 0.05
N ILE A 302 -4.07 1.65 -0.24
CA ILE A 302 -2.85 2.36 -0.67
C ILE A 302 -2.53 3.47 0.33
N LYS A 303 -1.28 3.52 0.79
CA LYS A 303 -0.78 4.57 1.69
C LYS A 303 -0.70 5.92 0.99
N TRP A 304 -0.86 6.99 1.78
CA TRP A 304 -0.64 8.36 1.33
C TRP A 304 -0.11 9.21 2.49
N ASP A 305 0.58 10.32 2.17
CA ASP A 305 1.05 11.36 3.09
C ASP A 305 1.74 10.84 4.37
N GLY A 306 2.99 10.38 4.23
CA GLY A 306 3.73 9.67 5.27
C GLY A 306 4.63 10.56 6.15
N ASN A 307 4.55 11.88 6.01
CA ASN A 307 5.46 12.83 6.64
C ASN A 307 5.33 12.89 8.18
N GLU A 308 4.13 12.64 8.72
CA GLU A 308 3.87 12.67 10.17
C GLU A 308 3.94 11.29 10.85
N ALA A 309 4.53 10.29 10.19
CA ALA A 309 4.95 9.03 10.81
C ALA A 309 6.05 9.24 11.88
N PHE A 310 6.49 8.17 12.54
CA PHE A 310 7.45 8.20 13.66
C PHE A 310 6.95 8.98 14.87
N GLY A 311 5.63 8.94 15.11
CA GLY A 311 4.98 9.67 16.19
C GLY A 311 5.06 11.19 16.07
N SER A 312 5.22 11.73 14.85
CA SER A 312 5.24 13.19 14.63
C SER A 312 3.86 13.83 14.70
N TYR A 313 2.78 13.07 14.50
CA TYR A 313 1.41 13.53 14.72
C TYR A 313 0.93 13.25 16.16
N GLY A 314 0.74 14.31 16.95
CA GLY A 314 0.09 14.21 18.26
C GLY A 314 -1.43 14.24 18.14
N ALA A 315 -2.13 13.36 18.88
CA ALA A 315 -3.59 13.38 18.97
C ALA A 315 -4.06 13.54 20.41
N GLN A 316 -5.15 14.30 20.62
CA GLN A 316 -5.71 14.52 21.94
C GLN A 316 -6.15 13.20 22.59
N GLY A 317 -5.80 13.02 23.86
CA GLY A 317 -6.16 11.82 24.62
C GLY A 317 -5.35 10.57 24.28
N VAL A 318 -4.39 10.65 23.34
CA VAL A 318 -3.42 9.58 23.10
C VAL A 318 -2.20 9.80 23.97
N GLY A 319 -1.73 8.73 24.62
CA GLY A 319 -0.57 8.75 25.51
C GLY A 319 0.76 8.85 24.77
N ASN A 320 1.82 8.32 25.36
CA ASN A 320 3.14 8.30 24.76
C ASN A 320 3.15 7.50 23.44
N LEU A 321 3.56 8.13 22.34
CA LEU A 321 3.57 7.52 21.00
C LEU A 321 4.67 6.46 20.83
N LEU A 322 5.66 6.42 21.73
CA LEU A 322 6.62 5.31 21.77
C LEU A 322 5.95 4.01 22.26
N ASP A 323 4.91 4.13 23.09
CA ASP A 323 4.21 3.03 23.76
C ASP A 323 2.79 2.82 23.20
N LEU A 324 2.52 3.29 21.97
CA LEU A 324 1.22 3.12 21.32
C LEU A 324 0.89 1.63 21.17
N ALA A 325 -0.31 1.20 21.57
CA ALA A 325 -0.67 -0.21 21.50
C ALA A 325 -0.62 -0.75 20.05
N PRO A 326 -0.17 -2.00 19.81
CA PRO A 326 -0.14 -2.60 18.47
C PRO A 326 -1.51 -2.62 17.78
N ASN A 327 -2.59 -2.72 18.55
CA ASN A 327 -3.97 -2.69 18.09
C ASN A 327 -4.68 -1.36 18.42
N TYR A 328 -3.93 -0.26 18.50
CA TYR A 328 -4.55 1.05 18.71
C TYR A 328 -5.51 1.39 17.56
N VAL A 329 -6.68 1.92 17.93
CA VAL A 329 -7.65 2.51 17.01
C VAL A 329 -8.50 3.55 17.75
N ALA A 330 -8.71 4.71 17.15
CA ALA A 330 -9.59 5.73 17.70
C ALA A 330 -11.07 5.32 17.62
N SER A 331 -11.91 5.97 18.44
CA SER A 331 -13.37 5.80 18.35
C SER A 331 -13.91 6.17 16.96
N GLY A 332 -14.98 5.51 16.54
CA GLY A 332 -15.62 5.76 15.25
C GLY A 332 -14.81 5.24 14.05
N ARG A 333 -14.06 4.15 14.21
CA ARG A 333 -13.30 3.47 13.15
C ARG A 333 -13.80 2.05 12.92
N PRO A 334 -14.99 1.88 12.31
CA PRO A 334 -15.64 0.57 12.17
C PRO A 334 -14.75 -0.50 11.53
N HIS A 335 -13.85 -0.16 10.62
CA HIS A 335 -12.98 -1.14 9.97
C HIS A 335 -12.09 -1.89 10.98
N LEU A 336 -11.16 -1.16 11.61
CA LEU A 336 -10.25 -1.75 12.59
C LEU A 336 -10.97 -2.19 13.86
N SER A 337 -11.96 -1.43 14.33
CA SER A 337 -12.73 -1.82 15.52
C SER A 337 -13.44 -3.16 15.32
N LYS A 338 -13.98 -3.46 14.13
CA LYS A 338 -14.63 -4.75 13.88
C LYS A 338 -13.61 -5.88 13.68
N ILE A 339 -12.47 -5.61 13.04
CA ILE A 339 -11.37 -6.57 12.92
C ILE A 339 -10.86 -6.96 14.31
N PHE A 340 -10.56 -5.99 15.18
CA PHE A 340 -10.01 -6.24 16.51
C PHE A 340 -11.01 -6.91 17.47
N ASN A 341 -12.31 -6.77 17.22
CA ASN A 341 -13.37 -7.43 18.00
C ASN A 341 -13.79 -8.80 17.41
N ASN A 342 -13.19 -9.26 16.31
CA ASN A 342 -13.40 -10.59 15.76
C ASN A 342 -12.11 -11.40 15.89
N GLY A 343 -12.12 -12.47 16.69
CA GLY A 343 -10.90 -13.23 17.01
C GLY A 343 -10.15 -13.77 15.79
N GLY A 344 -10.85 -14.22 14.75
CA GLY A 344 -10.21 -14.71 13.52
C GLY A 344 -9.57 -13.59 12.70
N LEU A 345 -10.28 -12.48 12.51
CA LEU A 345 -9.75 -11.34 11.76
C LEU A 345 -8.62 -10.62 12.52
N TYR A 346 -8.70 -10.58 13.85
CA TYR A 346 -7.65 -10.02 14.69
C TYR A 346 -6.39 -10.88 14.66
N HIS A 347 -6.54 -12.20 14.66
CA HIS A 347 -5.40 -13.11 14.48
C HIS A 347 -4.69 -12.85 13.14
N ASP A 348 -5.43 -12.69 12.03
CA ASP A 348 -4.84 -12.34 10.74
C ASP A 348 -4.05 -11.02 10.81
N TYR A 349 -4.57 -10.03 11.54
CA TYR A 349 -3.88 -8.76 11.78
C TYR A 349 -2.58 -8.95 12.55
N GLU A 350 -2.59 -9.73 13.63
CA GLU A 350 -1.40 -10.04 14.44
C GLU A 350 -0.33 -10.75 13.61
N VAL A 351 -0.72 -11.68 12.73
CA VAL A 351 0.20 -12.33 11.77
C VAL A 351 0.87 -11.30 10.87
N GLN A 352 0.10 -10.37 10.28
CA GLN A 352 0.68 -9.33 9.42
C GLN A 352 1.55 -8.34 10.20
N TYR A 353 1.17 -8.01 11.44
CA TYR A 353 1.95 -7.15 12.33
C TYR A 353 3.31 -7.79 12.63
N CYS A 354 3.32 -9.05 13.04
CA CYS A 354 4.52 -9.79 13.40
C CYS A 354 5.45 -10.03 12.19
N ALA A 355 4.88 -10.33 11.02
CA ALA A 355 5.66 -10.43 9.78
C ALA A 355 6.41 -9.12 9.49
N ALA A 356 5.73 -7.98 9.65
CA ALA A 356 6.34 -6.67 9.48
C ALA A 356 7.26 -6.29 10.64
N LEU A 357 7.09 -6.79 11.86
CA LEU A 357 7.92 -6.40 13.02
C LEU A 357 9.36 -6.91 12.90
N GLY A 358 9.58 -8.04 12.23
CA GLY A 358 10.90 -8.69 12.14
C GLY A 358 12.03 -7.77 11.65
N ASN A 359 11.75 -6.88 10.70
CA ASN A 359 12.72 -5.91 10.16
C ASN A 359 12.58 -4.50 10.76
N PHE A 360 11.65 -4.28 11.69
CA PHE A 360 11.46 -2.98 12.33
C PHE A 360 12.40 -2.85 13.52
N ASN A 361 13.69 -2.68 13.25
CA ASN A 361 14.72 -2.54 14.27
C ASN A 361 15.92 -1.72 13.77
N SER A 362 16.73 -1.21 14.70
CA SER A 362 17.88 -0.35 14.38
C SER A 362 18.92 -1.02 13.48
N SER A 363 19.13 -2.34 13.59
CA SER A 363 20.11 -3.03 12.75
C SER A 363 19.72 -3.06 11.26
N TYR A 364 18.41 -2.96 10.98
CA TYR A 364 17.88 -2.93 9.63
C TYR A 364 17.67 -1.51 9.10
N LEU A 365 17.08 -0.62 9.91
CA LEU A 365 16.65 0.71 9.47
C LEU A 365 17.74 1.78 9.58
N ASP A 366 18.59 1.75 10.61
CA ASP A 366 19.61 2.79 10.81
C ASP A 366 20.60 2.88 9.64
N PRO A 367 21.10 1.76 9.04
CA PRO A 367 21.97 1.84 7.87
C PRO A 367 21.30 2.48 6.65
N LYS A 368 20.00 2.26 6.45
CA LYS A 368 19.24 2.89 5.36
C LYS A 368 19.13 4.40 5.59
N ILE A 369 18.83 4.81 6.82
CA ILE A 369 18.80 6.22 7.22
C ILE A 369 20.16 6.88 7.02
N ASP A 370 21.27 6.20 7.32
CA ASP A 370 22.63 6.74 7.14
C ASP A 370 23.00 6.94 5.67
N VAL A 371 22.55 6.05 4.78
CA VAL A 371 22.69 6.22 3.33
C VAL A 371 21.93 7.46 2.86
N LEU A 372 20.68 7.63 3.30
CA LEU A 372 19.87 8.81 2.95
C LEU A 372 20.46 10.11 3.49
N LYS A 373 20.94 10.11 4.74
CA LYS A 373 21.64 11.24 5.35
C LYS A 373 22.84 11.67 4.50
N THR A 374 23.66 10.70 4.09
CA THR A 374 24.83 10.97 3.26
C THR A 374 24.42 11.56 1.92
N LEU A 375 23.33 11.07 1.33
CA LEU A 375 22.80 11.57 0.06
C LEU A 375 22.28 13.02 0.14
N ILE A 376 21.57 13.38 1.21
CA ILE A 376 20.77 14.62 1.23
C ILE A 376 21.32 15.75 2.11
N GLN A 377 22.26 15.50 3.02
CA GLN A 377 22.68 16.48 4.03
C GLN A 377 23.14 17.82 3.44
N ASP A 378 23.87 17.80 2.31
CA ASP A 378 24.39 19.01 1.67
C ASP A 378 23.26 19.80 0.98
N HIS A 379 22.27 19.09 0.44
CA HIS A 379 21.09 19.70 -0.18
C HIS A 379 20.16 20.34 0.84
N VAL A 380 19.94 19.67 1.98
CA VAL A 380 19.23 20.25 3.13
C VAL A 380 19.99 21.47 3.63
N ALA A 381 21.33 21.39 3.77
CA ALA A 381 22.12 22.54 4.20
C ALA A 381 21.98 23.74 3.24
N ALA A 382 21.97 23.48 1.94
CA ALA A 382 21.82 24.50 0.90
C ALA A 382 20.42 25.12 0.80
N ASP A 383 19.37 24.43 1.25
CA ASP A 383 17.98 24.94 1.17
C ASP A 383 17.79 26.24 1.99
N PRO A 384 17.56 27.39 1.34
CA PRO A 384 17.38 28.66 2.05
C PRO A 384 16.01 28.78 2.74
N ASN A 385 15.03 27.96 2.34
CA ASN A 385 13.65 28.02 2.79
C ASN A 385 13.22 26.79 3.60
N LYS A 386 14.16 26.00 4.11
CA LYS A 386 13.88 24.87 5.01
C LYS A 386 13.28 25.34 6.34
N GLN A 387 12.42 24.51 6.90
CA GLN A 387 11.65 24.81 8.11
C GLN A 387 12.49 24.65 9.40
N TYR A 388 13.49 23.79 9.34
CA TYR A 388 14.34 23.41 10.45
C TYR A 388 15.80 23.71 10.12
N THR A 389 16.60 24.06 11.13
CA THR A 389 18.02 24.31 10.94
C THR A 389 18.78 23.04 10.56
N THR A 390 19.94 23.17 9.89
CA THR A 390 20.82 22.03 9.60
C THR A 390 21.27 21.28 10.88
N ALA A 391 21.40 22.01 12.00
CA ALA A 391 21.67 21.41 13.30
C ALA A 391 20.50 20.54 13.77
N GLN A 392 19.25 21.02 13.63
CA GLN A 392 18.05 20.24 13.96
C GLN A 392 17.87 19.03 13.04
N PHE A 393 18.16 19.15 11.75
CA PHE A 393 18.22 18.01 10.82
C PHE A 393 19.16 16.93 11.35
N THR A 394 20.41 17.30 11.67
CA THR A 394 21.43 16.35 12.13
C THR A 394 21.05 15.71 13.46
N LEU A 395 20.56 16.51 14.41
CA LEU A 395 20.14 16.03 15.72
C LEU A 395 18.91 15.12 15.63
N ASN A 396 17.94 15.45 14.77
CA ASN A 396 16.68 14.70 14.69
C ASN A 396 16.79 13.38 13.93
N ILE A 397 17.88 13.13 13.22
CA ILE A 397 18.17 11.79 12.71
C ILE A 397 18.51 10.85 13.88
N GLU A 398 19.34 11.31 14.81
CA GLU A 398 19.86 10.47 15.90
C GLU A 398 18.93 10.45 17.13
N GLY A 399 18.30 11.58 17.46
CA GLY A 399 17.61 11.77 18.73
C GLY A 399 16.45 12.76 18.67
N ASN A 400 15.70 12.83 19.77
CA ASN A 400 14.56 13.74 19.85
C ASN A 400 15.03 15.19 19.87
N ILE A 401 14.28 16.08 19.22
CA ILE A 401 14.46 17.53 19.35
C ILE A 401 13.23 18.16 19.99
N THR A 402 13.42 19.28 20.68
CA THR A 402 12.31 20.09 21.18
C THR A 402 12.19 21.34 20.34
N THR A 403 10.99 21.62 19.85
CA THR A 403 10.67 22.87 19.15
C THR A 403 9.90 23.80 20.08
N GLY A 404 10.07 25.12 19.90
CA GLY A 404 9.43 26.15 20.73
C GLY A 404 7.89 26.11 20.72
N GLY A 405 7.27 26.66 21.77
CA GLY A 405 5.86 26.44 22.16
C GLY A 405 4.77 27.01 21.24
N GLY A 406 3.66 26.28 21.17
CA GLY A 406 2.44 26.54 20.41
C GLY A 406 1.70 25.20 20.17
N PRO A 407 0.54 25.18 19.49
CA PRO A 407 -0.19 23.93 19.16
C PRO A 407 0.60 22.92 18.29
N GLY A 408 1.76 23.32 17.78
CA GLY A 408 2.74 22.46 17.09
C GLY A 408 4.15 22.49 17.71
N GLY A 409 4.28 22.99 18.94
CA GLY A 409 5.50 22.87 19.74
C GLY A 409 5.48 21.56 20.54
N GLY A 410 6.63 20.93 20.73
CA GLY A 410 6.71 19.66 21.42
C GLY A 410 8.00 18.90 21.18
N THR A 411 8.00 17.65 21.59
CA THR A 411 9.08 16.71 21.27
C THR A 411 8.81 16.14 19.88
N ILE A 412 9.73 16.36 18.95
CA ILE A 412 9.76 15.63 17.69
C ILE A 412 10.72 14.46 17.89
N PHE A 413 10.21 13.23 17.79
CA PHE A 413 11.04 12.04 17.98
C PHE A 413 12.12 11.96 16.92
N GLY A 414 13.33 11.54 17.30
CA GLY A 414 14.37 11.25 16.33
C GLY A 414 14.10 9.95 15.58
N LEU A 415 14.53 9.82 14.32
CA LEU A 415 14.27 8.61 13.54
C LEU A 415 14.84 7.36 14.23
N LYS A 416 16.14 7.37 14.52
CA LYS A 416 16.82 6.21 15.14
C LYS A 416 16.38 5.99 16.59
N SER A 417 16.24 7.07 17.37
CA SER A 417 15.77 6.97 18.76
C SER A 417 14.31 6.47 18.85
N PHE A 418 13.45 6.83 17.89
CA PHE A 418 12.10 6.28 17.76
C PHE A 418 12.15 4.79 17.47
N ILE A 419 12.87 4.36 16.43
CA ILE A 419 12.97 2.94 16.03
C ILE A 419 13.47 2.09 17.21
N ALA A 420 14.54 2.51 17.88
CA ALA A 420 15.11 1.79 19.01
C ALA A 420 14.10 1.64 20.17
N SER A 421 13.44 2.72 20.55
CA SER A 421 12.47 2.71 21.66
C SER A 421 11.20 1.93 21.29
N ARG A 422 10.69 2.16 20.08
CA ARG A 422 9.45 1.58 19.57
C ARG A 422 9.58 0.07 19.38
N SER A 423 10.66 -0.40 18.74
CA SER A 423 10.93 -1.83 18.60
C SER A 423 11.09 -2.52 19.96
N GLY A 424 11.78 -1.88 20.91
CA GLY A 424 11.90 -2.36 22.29
C GLY A 424 10.55 -2.55 22.99
N TYR A 425 9.64 -1.57 22.86
CA TYR A 425 8.27 -1.69 23.36
C TYR A 425 7.48 -2.81 22.68
N LEU A 426 7.51 -2.84 21.34
CA LEU A 426 6.70 -3.76 20.54
C LEU A 426 7.05 -5.23 20.81
N ASN A 427 8.33 -5.55 21.02
CA ASN A 427 8.76 -6.91 21.36
C ASN A 427 8.16 -7.45 22.66
N GLY A 428 7.65 -6.59 23.55
CA GLY A 428 6.91 -6.98 24.74
C GLY A 428 5.40 -6.74 24.67
N ALA A 429 4.93 -5.97 23.68
CA ALA A 429 3.53 -5.56 23.56
C ALA A 429 2.69 -6.46 22.63
N ILE A 430 3.33 -7.23 21.74
CA ILE A 430 2.71 -8.25 20.90
C ILE A 430 3.52 -9.55 20.97
N ASP A 431 2.85 -10.69 21.13
CA ASP A 431 3.51 -12.00 21.16
C ASP A 431 3.64 -12.57 19.75
N CYS A 432 4.81 -12.38 19.14
CA CYS A 432 5.14 -12.96 17.84
C CYS A 432 5.74 -14.37 17.92
N ASN A 433 5.94 -14.93 19.13
CA ASN A 433 6.56 -16.25 19.30
C ASN A 433 5.58 -17.39 19.03
N THR A 434 4.29 -17.18 19.29
CA THR A 434 3.22 -18.15 19.01
C THR A 434 2.83 -18.19 17.53
N LEU A 435 3.24 -17.19 16.75
CA LEU A 435 2.95 -17.07 15.32
C LEU A 435 4.09 -17.63 14.43
N GLY A 436 5.12 -18.22 15.05
CA GLY A 436 6.23 -18.87 14.38
C GLY A 436 5.98 -20.36 14.15
N VAL A 437 5.60 -20.74 12.92
CA VAL A 437 5.64 -22.10 12.30
C VAL A 437 4.91 -23.26 13.02
N ASP A 438 4.58 -23.14 14.31
CA ASP A 438 3.88 -24.16 15.08
C ASP A 438 2.35 -24.10 14.90
N GLU A 439 1.84 -23.07 14.22
CA GLU A 439 0.43 -22.96 13.78
C GLU A 439 0.26 -23.17 12.27
N LEU A 440 1.11 -23.99 11.64
CA LEU A 440 0.69 -24.76 10.46
C LEU A 440 -0.29 -25.88 10.88
N ASN A 441 -1.38 -25.53 11.56
CA ASN A 441 -2.60 -26.31 11.40
C ASN A 441 -3.16 -25.92 10.04
N ASN A 442 -2.69 -26.63 9.02
CA ASN A 442 -3.18 -26.59 7.65
C ASN A 442 -4.69 -26.83 7.64
N ASP A 443 -5.53 -25.80 7.72
CA ASP A 443 -6.96 -25.90 7.36
C ASP A 443 -7.17 -26.21 5.87
N GLU A 444 -6.09 -26.56 5.16
CA GLU A 444 -6.09 -26.99 3.78
C GLU A 444 -6.08 -28.52 3.70
N LEU A 445 -7.12 -29.05 3.06
CA LEU A 445 -7.23 -30.46 2.71
C LEU A 445 -6.19 -30.81 1.63
N ILE A 446 -5.09 -31.46 2.02
CA ILE A 446 -4.01 -31.80 1.09
C ILE A 446 -4.29 -33.16 0.44
N VAL A 447 -4.19 -33.22 -0.89
CA VAL A 447 -4.34 -34.46 -1.66
C VAL A 447 -3.05 -34.77 -2.42
N TYR A 448 -2.40 -35.89 -2.08
CA TYR A 448 -1.09 -36.27 -2.65
C TYR A 448 -0.95 -37.81 -2.79
N PRO A 449 -0.29 -38.34 -3.84
CA PRO A 449 0.21 -37.60 -5.00
C PRO A 449 -0.94 -37.12 -5.89
N ASN A 450 -0.77 -35.96 -6.50
CA ASN A 450 -1.74 -35.41 -7.46
C ASN A 450 -0.97 -34.57 -8.51
N PRO A 451 -0.74 -35.07 -9.73
CA PRO A 451 -1.36 -36.26 -10.33
C PRO A 451 -0.98 -37.62 -9.69
N THR A 452 -1.85 -38.62 -9.82
CA THR A 452 -1.65 -40.02 -9.34
C THR A 452 -1.85 -41.05 -10.44
N SER A 453 -1.29 -42.24 -10.29
CA SER A 453 -1.54 -43.42 -11.14
C SER A 453 -2.68 -44.30 -10.63
N GLY A 454 -3.18 -44.09 -9.41
CA GLY A 454 -4.25 -44.95 -8.87
C GLY A 454 -4.72 -44.69 -7.46
N SER A 455 -4.02 -43.93 -6.62
CA SER A 455 -4.46 -43.64 -5.26
C SER A 455 -3.98 -42.29 -4.78
N VAL A 456 -4.78 -41.61 -3.96
CA VAL A 456 -4.40 -40.35 -3.31
C VAL A 456 -4.59 -40.44 -1.80
N LEU A 457 -3.60 -39.97 -1.05
CA LEU A 457 -3.74 -39.70 0.38
C LEU A 457 -4.44 -38.36 0.54
N ILE A 458 -5.47 -38.32 1.38
CA ILE A 458 -6.13 -37.10 1.82
C ILE A 458 -5.69 -36.81 3.25
N ARG A 459 -5.02 -35.68 3.46
CA ARG A 459 -4.75 -35.17 4.81
C ARG A 459 -5.79 -34.12 5.15
N SER A 460 -6.35 -34.24 6.35
CA SER A 460 -7.35 -33.36 6.93
C SER A 460 -7.03 -33.21 8.41
N ASN A 461 -7.46 -32.10 9.01
CA ASN A 461 -7.26 -31.80 10.43
C ASN A 461 -8.27 -32.54 11.32
N VAL A 462 -9.28 -33.16 10.71
CA VAL A 462 -10.26 -34.01 11.41
C VAL A 462 -10.22 -35.45 10.91
N PRO A 463 -10.60 -36.43 11.76
CA PRO A 463 -10.76 -37.81 11.31
C PRO A 463 -11.81 -37.90 10.19
N LEU A 464 -11.39 -38.36 9.00
CA LEU A 464 -12.28 -38.59 7.88
C LEU A 464 -12.82 -40.02 7.89
N SER A 465 -14.08 -40.17 7.48
CA SER A 465 -14.69 -41.46 7.13
C SER A 465 -15.17 -41.42 5.68
N ALA A 466 -15.47 -42.59 5.09
CA ALA A 466 -16.02 -42.66 3.74
C ALA A 466 -17.33 -41.87 3.58
N ALA A 467 -18.09 -41.67 4.66
CA ALA A 467 -19.33 -40.88 4.64
C ALA A 467 -19.09 -39.37 4.46
N ASN A 468 -17.86 -38.89 4.74
CA ASN A 468 -17.48 -37.49 4.59
C ASN A 468 -17.03 -37.13 3.17
N ILE A 469 -16.87 -38.11 2.29
CA ILE A 469 -16.24 -37.94 0.98
C ILE A 469 -17.22 -38.31 -0.13
N GLN A 470 -17.29 -37.48 -1.17
CA GLN A 470 -18.02 -37.75 -2.40
C GLN A 470 -17.10 -37.56 -3.60
N MET A 471 -17.11 -38.51 -4.54
CA MET A 471 -16.28 -38.46 -5.75
C MET A 471 -17.15 -38.21 -6.98
N PHE A 472 -16.70 -37.30 -7.85
CA PHE A 472 -17.40 -36.94 -9.09
C PHE A 472 -16.45 -36.94 -10.28
N ASP A 473 -16.96 -37.24 -11.47
CA ASP A 473 -16.30 -36.89 -12.73
C ASP A 473 -16.54 -35.42 -13.10
N MET A 474 -15.89 -34.96 -14.18
CA MET A 474 -16.06 -33.59 -14.69
C MET A 474 -17.46 -33.26 -15.22
N LEU A 475 -18.32 -34.27 -15.40
CA LEU A 475 -19.72 -34.10 -15.79
C LEU A 475 -20.66 -34.08 -14.57
N GLY A 476 -20.11 -34.12 -13.35
CA GLY A 476 -20.87 -34.10 -12.09
C GLY A 476 -21.53 -35.43 -11.74
N ARG A 477 -21.17 -36.55 -12.40
CA ARG A 477 -21.71 -37.87 -12.07
C ARG A 477 -20.97 -38.44 -10.86
N SER A 478 -21.72 -38.93 -9.87
CA SER A 478 -21.17 -39.57 -8.67
C SER A 478 -20.47 -40.88 -9.01
N LEU A 479 -19.30 -41.11 -8.42
CA LEU A 479 -18.44 -42.27 -8.63
C LEU A 479 -18.24 -43.04 -7.34
N SER A 480 -18.16 -44.37 -7.44
CA SER A 480 -17.82 -45.25 -6.32
C SER A 480 -16.32 -45.27 -6.10
N PHE A 481 -15.88 -45.17 -4.84
CA PHE A 481 -14.47 -45.22 -4.44
C PHE A 481 -14.29 -46.14 -3.23
N SER A 482 -13.06 -46.59 -3.00
CA SER A 482 -12.68 -47.23 -1.74
C SER A 482 -11.87 -46.25 -0.89
N PHE A 483 -12.14 -46.23 0.42
CA PHE A 483 -11.44 -45.37 1.36
C PHE A 483 -10.99 -46.15 2.59
N SER A 484 -9.69 -46.14 2.85
CA SER A 484 -9.09 -46.76 4.04
C SER A 484 -7.81 -46.03 4.42
N ALA A 485 -7.56 -45.86 5.71
CA ALA A 485 -6.34 -45.19 6.22
C ALA A 485 -6.03 -43.86 5.51
N ASN A 486 -7.06 -43.03 5.29
CA ASN A 486 -6.97 -41.74 4.60
C ASN A 486 -6.59 -41.80 3.11
N ILE A 487 -6.62 -42.97 2.49
CA ILE A 487 -6.33 -43.15 1.07
C ILE A 487 -7.64 -43.35 0.30
N ILE A 488 -7.87 -42.54 -0.74
CA ILE A 488 -8.85 -42.82 -1.78
C ILE A 488 -8.17 -43.64 -2.87
N ASP A 489 -8.67 -44.84 -3.09
CA ASP A 489 -8.28 -45.68 -4.23
C ASP A 489 -9.19 -45.37 -5.43
N ILE A 490 -8.55 -44.89 -6.51
CA ILE A 490 -9.15 -44.60 -7.81
C ILE A 490 -8.49 -45.43 -8.93
N SER A 491 -7.82 -46.54 -8.60
CA SER A 491 -7.07 -47.38 -9.54
C SER A 491 -7.94 -47.94 -10.67
N THR A 492 -9.25 -48.07 -10.43
CA THR A 492 -10.24 -48.51 -11.42
C THR A 492 -10.77 -47.40 -12.34
N TYR A 493 -10.51 -46.12 -12.03
CA TYR A 493 -10.98 -44.99 -12.83
C TYR A 493 -10.21 -44.90 -14.16
N ALA A 494 -10.78 -44.29 -15.19
CA ALA A 494 -10.01 -43.95 -16.40
C ALA A 494 -8.99 -42.83 -16.09
N SER A 495 -7.98 -42.65 -16.94
CA SER A 495 -7.14 -41.44 -16.86
C SER A 495 -8.01 -40.21 -17.14
N GLY A 496 -7.87 -39.16 -16.32
CA GLY A 496 -8.75 -38.01 -16.36
C GLY A 496 -8.71 -37.14 -15.10
N THR A 497 -9.53 -36.11 -15.08
CA THR A 497 -9.72 -35.25 -13.90
C THR A 497 -11.00 -35.64 -13.16
N TYR A 498 -10.93 -35.64 -11.83
CA TYR A 498 -12.02 -35.95 -10.90
C TYR A 498 -12.10 -34.88 -9.81
N VAL A 499 -13.24 -34.79 -9.14
CA VAL A 499 -13.45 -33.88 -8.00
C VAL A 499 -13.84 -34.69 -6.78
N ALA A 500 -13.11 -34.52 -5.69
CA ALA A 500 -13.50 -34.96 -4.37
C ALA A 500 -14.17 -33.81 -3.62
N ARG A 501 -15.37 -34.02 -3.10
CA ARG A 501 -15.99 -33.13 -2.11
C ARG A 501 -15.82 -33.75 -0.73
N VAL A 502 -15.24 -33.01 0.21
CA VAL A 502 -14.96 -33.48 1.58
C VAL A 502 -15.63 -32.58 2.59
N LEU A 503 -16.41 -33.16 3.49
CA LEU A 503 -17.09 -32.44 4.58
C LEU A 503 -16.23 -32.49 5.84
N GLU A 504 -15.66 -31.35 6.24
CA GLU A 504 -14.82 -31.15 7.42
C GLU A 504 -15.43 -30.05 8.30
N ASN A 505 -15.69 -30.35 9.58
CA ASN A 505 -16.28 -29.39 10.54
C ASN A 505 -17.54 -28.65 10.05
N GLY A 506 -18.38 -29.30 9.22
CA GLY A 506 -19.59 -28.69 8.64
C GLY A 506 -19.35 -27.82 7.41
N ARG A 507 -18.09 -27.64 6.98
CA ARG A 507 -17.69 -26.95 5.76
C ARG A 507 -17.37 -27.96 4.65
N MET A 508 -17.80 -27.68 3.42
CA MET A 508 -17.54 -28.53 2.26
C MET A 508 -16.33 -28.00 1.49
N HIS A 509 -15.29 -28.82 1.37
CA HIS A 509 -14.08 -28.57 0.60
C HIS A 509 -14.19 -29.30 -0.75
N GLN A 510 -13.68 -28.70 -1.83
CA GLN A 510 -13.61 -29.35 -3.13
C GLN A 510 -12.16 -29.43 -3.58
N VAL A 511 -11.70 -30.64 -3.91
CA VAL A 511 -10.33 -30.86 -4.37
C VAL A 511 -10.33 -31.62 -5.69
N ARG A 512 -9.53 -31.12 -6.63
CA ARG A 512 -9.32 -31.73 -7.94
C ARG A 512 -8.31 -32.86 -7.83
N ILE A 513 -8.60 -34.02 -8.40
CA ILE A 513 -7.69 -35.17 -8.49
C ILE A 513 -7.42 -35.48 -9.97
N MET A 514 -6.16 -35.57 -10.36
CA MET A 514 -5.73 -35.90 -11.71
C MET A 514 -5.16 -37.32 -11.75
N LYS A 515 -5.81 -38.21 -12.50
CA LYS A 515 -5.30 -39.55 -12.79
C LYS A 515 -4.64 -39.57 -14.16
N HIS A 516 -3.39 -40.00 -14.22
CA HIS A 516 -2.66 -40.18 -15.49
C HIS A 516 -2.55 -41.66 -15.84
#